data_AF-A0A355E7L0-F1
#
_entry.id   AF-A0A355E7L0-F1
#
_cell.length_a   1.000
_cell.length_b   1.000
_cell.length_c   1.000
_cell.angle_alpha   90.00
_cell.angle_beta   90.00
_cell.angle_gamma   90.00
#
_symmetry.space_group_name_H-M   'P 1'
#
loop_
_entity.id
_entity.type
_entity.pdbx_description
1 polymer ?
#
loop_
_entity_poly.entity_id
_entity_poly.type
_entity_poly.pdbx_seq_one_letter_code
_entity_poly.pdbx_strand_id
1 'polypeptide(L)'
;MTGLLSVGLALAGLLHASPPADPFFERWETLGTAQGLPSKKVLSVLADGPRVWAGTENGLALLEGGRVRRVYGAAQGLAVPVVISLAVSPLTGDLWVGTMGGLARLSGGRIDLFTQLNSGLANDIVYGVAVDGRDVWAATTAGLSRHDTRTGAWELFDNTNSIMHEPWGYAITASSGAVYAAVWGGGVLVRDAPGAPFREHRDPDGEMELDMFPDDGLIHDITTSIAYEDGVLWAGTYFGLSRYDGKRWRSYTQDDSGIAGDFINFLRTKGKAVWIATDQGVSRFDSRVWHTWRRKAGAPGAELQVVEGGTKTVRALAAGPLSNEVFSVDLDRRGDAWVATDLGLSHAIARRKGQPEAARRTAQ
;
A
#
# COMPACT_ATOMS: atom_id res chain seq x y z
N MET A 1 75.06 19.24 -9.37
CA MET A 1 73.83 19.91 -9.83
C MET A 1 72.99 18.87 -10.56
N THR A 2 72.07 18.21 -9.84
CA THR A 2 71.13 17.23 -10.39
C THR A 2 69.76 17.61 -9.88
N GLY A 3 68.96 18.25 -10.74
CA GLY A 3 67.59 18.64 -10.45
C GLY A 3 66.64 17.48 -10.73
N LEU A 4 65.92 17.02 -9.70
CA LEU A 4 64.75 16.18 -9.87
C LEU A 4 63.52 17.08 -10.06
N LEU A 5 62.89 17.00 -11.24
CA LEU A 5 61.53 17.47 -11.45
C LEU A 5 60.56 16.47 -10.79
N SER A 6 59.79 16.93 -9.81
CA SER A 6 58.58 16.25 -9.35
C SER A 6 57.40 16.71 -10.20
N VAL A 7 56.84 15.79 -11.00
CA VAL A 7 55.57 15.99 -11.70
C VAL A 7 54.46 15.66 -10.71
N GLY A 8 53.81 16.71 -10.18
CA GLY A 8 52.60 16.57 -9.37
C GLY A 8 51.42 16.20 -10.26
N LEU A 9 50.98 14.94 -10.19
CA LEU A 9 49.71 14.50 -10.77
C LEU A 9 48.58 15.08 -9.92
N ALA A 10 47.96 16.15 -10.38
CA ALA A 10 46.76 16.69 -9.78
C ALA A 10 45.60 15.69 -9.98
N LEU A 11 45.17 15.02 -8.91
CA LEU A 11 43.88 14.35 -8.88
C LEU A 11 42.80 15.43 -9.06
N ALA A 12 42.22 15.50 -10.25
CA ALA A 12 41.00 16.25 -10.50
C ALA A 12 39.88 15.62 -9.66
N GLY A 13 39.61 16.20 -8.50
CA GLY A 13 38.43 15.88 -7.71
C GLY A 13 37.18 16.24 -8.50
N LEU A 14 36.53 15.24 -9.09
CA LEU A 14 35.15 15.37 -9.56
C LEU A 14 34.29 15.75 -8.36
N LEU A 15 33.98 17.04 -8.26
CA LEU A 15 32.93 17.57 -7.39
C LEU A 15 31.62 16.87 -7.77
N HIS A 16 31.31 15.79 -7.09
CA HIS A 16 29.98 15.20 -7.14
C HIS A 16 29.06 16.22 -6.48
N ALA A 17 28.40 17.04 -7.30
CA ALA A 17 27.29 17.86 -6.86
C ALA A 17 26.34 16.92 -6.10
N SER A 18 26.04 17.26 -4.83
CA SER A 18 25.10 16.48 -4.04
C SER A 18 23.80 16.41 -4.82
N PRO A 19 23.22 15.21 -5.04
CA PRO A 19 22.00 15.09 -5.82
C PRO A 19 20.91 15.96 -5.18
N PRO A 20 20.06 16.59 -6.01
CA PRO A 20 19.04 17.50 -5.53
C PRO A 20 18.13 16.80 -4.53
N ALA A 21 17.72 17.54 -3.50
CA ALA A 21 16.94 16.97 -2.42
C ALA A 21 15.51 16.62 -2.88
N ASP A 22 14.90 15.66 -2.17
CA ASP A 22 13.49 15.33 -2.36
C ASP A 22 12.61 16.48 -1.81
N PRO A 23 11.63 17.02 -2.57
CA PRO A 23 10.79 18.14 -2.14
C PRO A 23 9.70 17.69 -1.17
N PHE A 24 9.38 16.40 -1.11
CA PHE A 24 8.41 15.83 -0.16
C PHE A 24 9.09 15.35 1.10
N PHE A 25 10.26 14.73 0.96
CA PHE A 25 10.92 14.03 2.06
C PHE A 25 12.27 14.65 2.41
N GLU A 26 12.53 14.81 3.71
CA GLU A 26 13.80 15.32 4.22
C GLU A 26 14.88 14.24 4.08
N ARG A 27 14.53 13.00 4.46
CA ARG A 27 15.40 11.84 4.36
C ARG A 27 14.61 10.54 4.26
N TRP A 28 15.31 9.50 3.83
CA TRP A 28 14.82 8.13 3.78
C TRP A 28 15.61 7.27 4.76
N GLU A 29 14.90 6.54 5.61
CA GLU A 29 15.45 5.58 6.55
C GLU A 29 15.09 4.15 6.14
N THR A 30 15.92 3.21 6.58
CA THR A 30 15.81 1.80 6.24
C THR A 30 15.64 0.98 7.50
N LEU A 31 14.63 0.12 7.49
CA LEU A 31 14.37 -0.85 8.54
C LEU A 31 14.35 -2.24 7.91
N GLY A 32 15.32 -3.07 8.29
CA GLY A 32 15.44 -4.47 7.89
C GLY A 32 15.61 -5.36 9.11
N THR A 33 16.05 -6.60 8.89
CA THR A 33 16.28 -7.59 9.96
C THR A 33 17.34 -7.12 10.97
N ALA A 34 18.35 -6.37 10.51
CA ALA A 34 19.36 -5.75 11.38
C ALA A 34 18.76 -4.70 12.35
N GLN A 35 17.58 -4.17 12.05
CA GLN A 35 16.84 -3.22 12.90
C GLN A 35 15.71 -3.91 13.69
N GLY A 36 15.65 -5.24 13.66
CA GLY A 36 14.72 -6.06 14.45
C GLY A 36 13.46 -6.51 13.71
N LEU A 37 13.31 -6.24 12.41
CA LEU A 37 12.19 -6.82 11.65
C LEU A 37 12.33 -8.35 11.59
N PRO A 38 11.23 -9.11 11.71
CA PRO A 38 11.28 -10.56 11.75
C PRO A 38 11.57 -11.23 10.40
N SER A 39 11.34 -10.53 9.29
CA SER A 39 11.75 -10.96 7.95
C SER A 39 12.19 -9.77 7.12
N LYS A 40 12.97 -10.06 6.07
CA LYS A 40 13.43 -9.08 5.09
C LYS A 40 12.28 -8.55 4.24
N LYS A 41 11.37 -9.44 3.81
CA LYS A 41 10.25 -9.09 2.95
C LYS A 41 9.07 -8.62 3.79
N VAL A 42 8.69 -7.36 3.59
CA VAL A 42 7.57 -6.69 4.25
C VAL A 42 6.44 -6.57 3.24
N LEU A 43 5.29 -7.16 3.55
CA LEU A 43 4.17 -7.30 2.61
C LEU A 43 3.07 -6.26 2.88
N SER A 44 2.91 -5.84 4.13
CA SER A 44 1.88 -4.87 4.52
C SER A 44 2.41 -3.88 5.53
N VAL A 45 1.89 -2.65 5.48
CA VAL A 45 2.19 -1.62 6.47
C VAL A 45 0.95 -0.81 6.81
N LEU A 46 0.78 -0.51 8.09
CA LEU A 46 -0.34 0.29 8.59
C LEU A 46 0.15 1.24 9.68
N ALA A 47 -0.02 2.54 9.47
CA ALA A 47 0.27 3.59 10.43
C ALA A 47 -0.99 3.94 11.23
N ASP A 48 -0.92 3.79 12.56
CA ASP A 48 -1.98 4.12 13.50
C ASP A 48 -1.43 5.00 14.63
N GLY A 49 -1.56 6.32 14.42
CA GLY A 49 -1.06 7.32 15.37
C GLY A 49 0.46 7.21 15.57
N PRO A 50 0.97 6.92 16.79
CA PRO A 50 2.39 6.73 17.05
C PRO A 50 2.90 5.31 16.72
N ARG A 51 1.99 4.38 16.44
CA ARG A 51 2.29 2.97 16.16
C ARG A 51 2.33 2.75 14.65
N VAL A 52 3.30 1.99 14.19
CA VAL A 52 3.35 1.49 12.81
C VAL A 52 3.45 -0.01 12.86
N TRP A 53 2.54 -0.69 12.18
CA TRP A 53 2.51 -2.13 12.06
C TRP A 53 3.12 -2.53 10.72
N ALA A 54 4.07 -3.45 10.74
CA ALA A 54 4.70 -3.99 9.54
C ALA A 54 4.48 -5.51 9.48
N GLY A 55 3.64 -5.94 8.55
CA GLY A 55 3.43 -7.35 8.26
C GLY A 55 4.51 -7.88 7.33
N THR A 56 5.11 -9.02 7.69
CA THR A 56 6.24 -9.61 6.96
C THR A 56 5.93 -11.05 6.57
N GLU A 57 6.82 -11.68 5.79
CA GLU A 57 6.72 -13.12 5.50
C GLU A 57 6.88 -14.04 6.73
N ASN A 58 7.38 -13.52 7.86
CA ASN A 58 7.60 -14.34 9.05
C ASN A 58 7.25 -13.61 10.35
N GLY A 59 6.14 -12.86 10.33
CA GLY A 59 5.53 -12.29 11.52
C GLY A 59 5.11 -10.85 11.33
N LEU A 60 4.49 -10.32 12.39
CA LEU A 60 4.05 -8.94 12.51
C LEU A 60 4.99 -8.17 13.44
N ALA A 61 5.52 -7.04 12.99
CA ALA A 61 6.29 -6.12 13.82
C ALA A 61 5.46 -4.90 14.23
N LEU A 62 5.54 -4.51 15.51
CA LEU A 62 5.08 -3.24 16.03
C LEU A 62 6.27 -2.28 16.15
N LEU A 63 6.17 -1.14 15.50
CA LEU A 63 7.14 -0.06 15.56
C LEU A 63 6.57 1.12 16.34
N GLU A 64 7.38 1.68 17.24
CA GLU A 64 7.07 2.92 17.98
C GLU A 64 8.30 3.80 18.05
N GLY A 65 8.16 5.05 17.60
CA GLY A 65 9.27 6.00 17.49
C GLY A 65 10.34 5.54 16.48
N GLY A 66 9.91 4.93 15.37
CA GLY A 66 10.80 4.46 14.29
C GLY A 66 11.61 3.21 14.63
N ARG A 67 11.30 2.51 15.72
CA ARG A 67 12.03 1.31 16.16
C ARG A 67 11.09 0.15 16.39
N VAL A 68 11.52 -1.05 16.05
CA VAL A 68 10.79 -2.28 16.37
C VAL A 68 10.76 -2.46 17.89
N ARG A 69 9.54 -2.55 18.44
CA ARG A 69 9.29 -2.74 19.88
C ARG A 69 8.86 -4.15 20.20
N ARG A 70 8.06 -4.75 19.32
CA ARG A 70 7.53 -6.09 19.52
C ARG A 70 7.38 -6.81 18.20
N VAL A 71 7.54 -8.12 18.25
CA VAL A 71 7.31 -9.04 17.13
C VAL A 71 6.30 -10.09 17.59
N TYR A 72 5.39 -10.43 16.70
CA TYR A 72 4.39 -11.48 16.86
C TYR A 72 4.58 -12.51 15.75
N GLY A 73 4.98 -13.72 16.12
CA GLY A 73 5.07 -14.86 15.21
C GLY A 73 4.32 -16.07 15.76
N ALA A 74 4.72 -17.27 15.32
CA ALA A 74 4.12 -18.53 15.75
C ALA A 74 4.07 -18.68 17.29
N ALA A 75 5.14 -18.26 17.98
CA ALA A 75 5.22 -18.31 19.44
C ALA A 75 4.18 -17.42 20.16
N GLN A 76 3.58 -16.46 19.47
CA GLN A 76 2.54 -15.57 20.01
C GLN A 76 1.12 -15.95 19.55
N GLY A 77 0.97 -17.03 18.77
CA GLY A 77 -0.32 -17.51 18.26
C GLY A 77 -0.58 -17.23 16.78
N LEU A 78 0.38 -16.65 16.05
CA LEU A 78 0.28 -16.44 14.60
C LEU A 78 0.84 -17.66 13.85
N ALA A 79 0.04 -18.73 13.77
CA ALA A 79 0.49 -20.06 13.33
C ALA A 79 1.15 -20.06 11.93
N VAL A 80 0.55 -19.35 10.97
CA VAL A 80 1.13 -19.06 9.66
C VAL A 80 1.48 -17.57 9.62
N PRO A 81 2.75 -17.20 9.87
CA PRO A 81 3.12 -15.82 10.17
C PRO A 81 3.33 -14.95 8.92
N VAL A 82 2.83 -15.35 7.75
CA VAL A 82 2.87 -14.51 6.53
C VAL A 82 1.73 -13.50 6.63
N VAL A 83 2.06 -12.22 6.88
CA VAL A 83 1.07 -11.16 7.14
C VAL A 83 0.93 -10.24 5.93
N ILE A 84 -0.23 -10.28 5.27
CA ILE A 84 -0.47 -9.64 3.97
C ILE A 84 -1.43 -8.46 4.02
N SER A 85 -2.26 -8.34 5.07
CA SER A 85 -3.13 -7.18 5.25
C SER A 85 -3.38 -6.87 6.73
N LEU A 86 -3.68 -5.60 6.99
CA LEU A 86 -3.81 -5.04 8.33
C LEU A 86 -4.96 -4.03 8.35
N ALA A 87 -5.79 -4.09 9.39
CA ALA A 87 -6.80 -3.07 9.66
C ALA A 87 -6.93 -2.84 11.17
N VAL A 88 -7.00 -1.59 11.60
CA VAL A 88 -7.28 -1.25 13.00
C VAL A 88 -8.76 -0.94 13.15
N SER A 89 -9.38 -1.56 14.15
CA SER A 89 -10.75 -1.23 14.55
C SER A 89 -10.78 0.17 15.17
N PRO A 90 -11.51 1.14 14.58
CA PRO A 90 -11.64 2.46 15.17
C PRO A 90 -12.43 2.45 16.48
N LEU A 91 -13.26 1.42 16.71
CA LEU A 91 -14.08 1.29 17.94
C LEU A 91 -13.28 0.76 19.13
N THR A 92 -12.38 -0.20 18.89
CA THR A 92 -11.70 -0.94 19.98
C THR A 92 -10.19 -0.73 20.01
N GLY A 93 -9.60 -0.26 18.91
CA GLY A 93 -8.14 -0.19 18.74
C GLY A 93 -7.49 -1.57 18.52
N ASP A 94 -8.29 -2.63 18.35
CA ASP A 94 -7.78 -3.96 18.01
C ASP A 94 -7.24 -3.97 16.59
N LEU A 95 -6.18 -4.73 16.39
CA LEU A 95 -5.60 -4.94 15.08
C LEU A 95 -6.14 -6.25 14.50
N TRP A 96 -6.76 -6.17 13.34
CA TRP A 96 -7.12 -7.32 12.51
C TRP A 96 -6.04 -7.55 11.47
N VAL A 97 -5.63 -8.81 11.33
CA VAL A 97 -4.43 -9.23 10.61
C VAL A 97 -4.83 -10.34 9.64
N GLY A 98 -4.80 -10.03 8.35
CA GLY A 98 -4.96 -11.02 7.29
C GLY A 98 -3.65 -11.77 7.07
N THR A 99 -3.71 -13.10 7.13
CA THR A 99 -2.55 -13.97 6.95
C THR A 99 -2.80 -15.00 5.86
N MET A 100 -1.78 -15.78 5.50
CA MET A 100 -1.95 -16.98 4.68
C MET A 100 -2.45 -18.21 5.46
N GLY A 101 -2.83 -18.07 6.73
CA GLY A 101 -3.38 -19.17 7.54
C GLY A 101 -4.50 -18.73 8.47
N GLY A 102 -5.28 -17.73 8.06
CA GLY A 102 -6.48 -17.26 8.73
C GLY A 102 -6.52 -15.75 8.94
N LEU A 103 -7.64 -15.30 9.51
CA LEU A 103 -7.81 -13.96 10.03
C LEU A 103 -7.43 -13.97 11.51
N ALA A 104 -6.51 -13.10 11.94
CA ALA A 104 -6.13 -12.97 13.33
C ALA A 104 -6.61 -11.63 13.92
N ARG A 105 -7.09 -11.64 15.16
CA ARG A 105 -7.37 -10.43 15.95
C ARG A 105 -6.33 -10.32 17.06
N LEU A 106 -5.57 -9.24 17.05
CA LEU A 106 -4.64 -8.87 18.12
C LEU A 106 -5.31 -7.84 19.03
N SER A 107 -5.63 -8.26 20.24
CA SER A 107 -6.27 -7.43 21.27
C SER A 107 -5.51 -7.55 22.59
N GLY A 108 -5.05 -6.42 23.14
CA GLY A 108 -4.30 -6.42 24.42
C GLY A 108 -3.05 -7.29 24.44
N GLY A 109 -2.46 -7.60 23.27
CA GLY A 109 -1.31 -8.51 23.16
C GLY A 109 -1.65 -10.00 23.04
N ARG A 110 -2.93 -10.37 23.05
CA ARG A 110 -3.46 -11.71 22.79
C ARG A 110 -3.88 -11.83 21.33
N ILE A 111 -3.60 -12.98 20.71
CA ILE A 111 -4.02 -13.31 19.35
C ILE A 111 -5.16 -14.32 19.41
N ASP A 112 -6.27 -13.98 18.77
CA ASP A 112 -7.36 -14.89 18.41
C ASP A 112 -7.27 -15.21 16.92
N LEU A 113 -7.23 -16.49 16.56
CA LEU A 113 -7.09 -16.93 15.18
C LEU A 113 -8.39 -17.58 14.67
N PHE A 114 -8.90 -17.06 13.57
CA PHE A 114 -10.06 -17.55 12.84
C PHE A 114 -9.60 -18.22 11.55
N THR A 115 -10.00 -19.47 11.35
CA THR A 115 -9.71 -20.31 10.18
C THR A 115 -10.99 -20.90 9.63
N GLN A 116 -10.95 -21.48 8.43
CA GLN A 116 -12.04 -22.23 7.83
C GLN A 116 -12.55 -23.37 8.73
N LEU A 117 -11.66 -23.96 9.55
CA LEU A 117 -11.97 -25.11 10.37
C LEU A 117 -12.56 -24.76 11.74
N ASN A 118 -12.36 -23.54 12.22
CA ASN A 118 -12.78 -23.13 13.57
C ASN A 118 -13.77 -21.95 13.58
N SER A 119 -14.09 -21.39 12.41
CA SER A 119 -14.91 -20.19 12.26
C SER A 119 -15.72 -20.25 10.96
N GLY A 120 -16.45 -19.18 10.63
CA GLY A 120 -17.15 -19.04 9.34
C GLY A 120 -16.33 -18.32 8.25
N LEU A 121 -15.00 -18.32 8.37
CA LEU A 121 -14.11 -17.73 7.37
C LEU A 121 -14.14 -18.55 6.06
N ALA A 122 -14.28 -17.85 4.93
CA ALA A 122 -14.36 -18.42 3.58
C ALA A 122 -13.12 -19.24 3.21
N ASN A 123 -11.93 -18.66 3.45
CA ASN A 123 -10.64 -19.26 3.20
C ASN A 123 -9.57 -18.76 4.17
N ASP A 124 -8.59 -19.62 4.47
CA ASP A 124 -7.47 -19.29 5.36
C ASP A 124 -6.48 -18.30 4.71
N ILE A 125 -6.49 -18.15 3.38
CA ILE A 125 -5.67 -17.13 2.71
C ILE A 125 -6.48 -15.83 2.63
N VAL A 126 -6.13 -14.86 3.49
CA VAL A 126 -6.85 -13.58 3.65
C VAL A 126 -6.05 -12.42 3.06
N TYR A 127 -6.29 -12.07 1.79
CA TYR A 127 -5.58 -11.01 1.08
C TYR A 127 -5.89 -9.61 1.60
N GLY A 128 -7.15 -9.33 1.93
CA GLY A 128 -7.59 -8.00 2.36
C GLY A 128 -8.40 -8.06 3.64
N VAL A 129 -8.25 -7.04 4.49
CA VAL A 129 -9.06 -6.86 5.70
C VAL A 129 -9.54 -5.42 5.78
N ALA A 130 -10.82 -5.24 6.08
CA ALA A 130 -11.41 -3.94 6.39
C ALA A 130 -12.28 -4.03 7.64
N VAL A 131 -12.42 -2.91 8.35
CA VAL A 131 -13.29 -2.80 9.51
C VAL A 131 -14.29 -1.68 9.28
N ASP A 132 -15.58 -2.01 9.41
CA ASP A 132 -16.69 -1.06 9.35
C ASP A 132 -17.49 -1.11 10.65
N GLY A 133 -17.18 -0.22 11.57
CA GLY A 133 -17.75 -0.23 12.92
C GLY A 133 -17.48 -1.57 13.62
N ARG A 134 -18.52 -2.41 13.75
CA ARG A 134 -18.43 -3.73 14.39
C ARG A 134 -18.18 -4.88 13.41
N ASP A 135 -18.35 -4.62 12.12
CA ASP A 135 -18.23 -5.62 11.08
C ASP A 135 -16.78 -5.66 10.60
N VAL A 136 -16.22 -6.88 10.58
CA VAL A 136 -14.88 -7.13 10.07
C VAL A 136 -15.02 -7.91 8.79
N TRP A 137 -14.44 -7.38 7.73
CA TRP A 137 -14.50 -7.93 6.39
C TRP A 137 -13.15 -8.53 6.03
N ALA A 138 -13.18 -9.74 5.47
CA ALA A 138 -12.02 -10.47 4.98
C ALA A 138 -12.22 -10.82 3.50
N ALA A 139 -11.32 -10.36 2.64
CA ALA A 139 -11.23 -10.80 1.26
C ALA A 139 -10.27 -11.99 1.17
N THR A 140 -10.75 -13.11 0.63
CA THR A 140 -10.05 -14.39 0.66
C THR A 140 -9.97 -15.02 -0.74
N THR A 141 -9.21 -16.10 -0.88
CA THR A 141 -9.12 -16.85 -2.14
C THR A 141 -10.40 -17.61 -2.54
N ALA A 142 -11.39 -17.71 -1.65
CA ALA A 142 -12.65 -18.42 -1.91
C ALA A 142 -13.89 -17.61 -1.49
N GLY A 143 -13.79 -16.29 -1.59
CA GLY A 143 -14.90 -15.37 -1.40
C GLY A 143 -14.57 -14.28 -0.38
N LEU A 144 -15.60 -13.54 0.00
CA LEU A 144 -15.54 -12.57 1.08
C LEU A 144 -16.21 -13.14 2.33
N SER A 145 -15.68 -12.80 3.50
CA SER A 145 -16.33 -13.10 4.78
C SER A 145 -16.59 -11.82 5.55
N ARG A 146 -17.73 -11.78 6.22
CA ARG A 146 -18.05 -10.75 7.20
C ARG A 146 -18.22 -11.39 8.56
N HIS A 147 -17.54 -10.85 9.55
CA HIS A 147 -17.65 -11.22 10.96
C HIS A 147 -18.27 -10.08 11.76
N ASP A 148 -19.44 -10.31 12.37
CA ASP A 148 -20.04 -9.37 13.33
C ASP A 148 -19.41 -9.59 14.71
N THR A 149 -18.53 -8.67 15.13
CA THR A 149 -17.77 -8.81 16.39
C THR A 149 -18.64 -8.76 17.66
N ARG A 150 -19.90 -8.33 17.55
CA ARG A 150 -20.84 -8.29 18.69
C ARG A 150 -21.57 -9.62 18.88
N THR A 151 -21.96 -10.29 17.80
CA THR A 151 -22.70 -11.55 17.87
C THR A 151 -21.82 -12.78 17.66
N GLY A 152 -20.63 -12.60 17.08
CA GLY A 152 -19.77 -13.67 16.61
C GLY A 152 -20.24 -14.32 15.29
N ALA A 153 -21.31 -13.80 14.69
CA ALA A 153 -21.88 -14.36 13.47
C ALA A 153 -20.97 -14.13 12.26
N TRP A 154 -21.00 -15.09 11.34
CA TRP A 154 -20.28 -15.05 10.07
C TRP A 154 -21.27 -15.06 8.91
N GLU A 155 -20.96 -14.28 7.89
CA GLU A 155 -21.68 -14.22 6.61
C GLU A 155 -20.65 -14.42 5.49
N LEU A 156 -20.91 -15.34 4.57
CA LEU A 156 -20.02 -15.71 3.46
C LEU A 156 -20.60 -15.20 2.15
N PHE A 157 -19.74 -14.67 1.27
CA PHE A 157 -20.09 -14.25 -0.08
C PHE A 157 -19.17 -14.90 -1.09
N ASP A 158 -19.73 -15.66 -2.04
CA ASP A 158 -19.00 -16.36 -3.10
C ASP A 158 -19.81 -16.32 -4.42
N ASN A 159 -19.38 -17.09 -5.42
CA ASN A 159 -20.05 -17.17 -6.73
C ASN A 159 -21.41 -17.90 -6.71
N THR A 160 -21.84 -18.45 -5.57
CA THR A 160 -23.14 -19.13 -5.42
C THR A 160 -24.22 -18.21 -4.86
N ASN A 161 -23.83 -17.17 -4.13
CA ASN A 161 -24.75 -16.25 -3.45
C ASN A 161 -24.48 -14.76 -3.74
N SER A 162 -23.49 -14.47 -4.57
CA SER A 162 -23.17 -13.14 -5.07
C SER A 162 -22.86 -13.18 -6.56
N ILE A 163 -22.73 -12.01 -7.16
CA ILE A 163 -22.44 -11.82 -8.58
C ILE A 163 -20.97 -12.10 -8.98
N MET A 164 -20.14 -12.56 -8.04
CA MET A 164 -18.75 -12.91 -8.35
C MET A 164 -18.71 -14.02 -9.39
N HIS A 165 -18.10 -13.78 -10.54
CA HIS A 165 -17.84 -14.85 -11.51
C HIS A 165 -16.83 -15.86 -10.94
N GLU A 166 -15.80 -15.33 -10.29
CA GLU A 166 -14.77 -16.10 -9.61
C GLU A 166 -14.60 -15.57 -8.18
N PRO A 167 -14.45 -16.46 -7.17
CA PRO A 167 -14.54 -16.07 -5.77
C PRO A 167 -13.23 -15.47 -5.21
N TRP A 168 -12.21 -15.17 -6.03
CA TRP A 168 -10.94 -14.65 -5.53
C TRP A 168 -11.05 -13.16 -5.17
N GLY A 169 -11.20 -12.85 -3.88
CA GLY A 169 -11.16 -11.48 -3.36
C GLY A 169 -9.74 -11.05 -2.99
N TYR A 170 -9.23 -10.01 -3.65
CA TYR A 170 -7.87 -9.48 -3.40
C TYR A 170 -7.83 -8.36 -2.38
N ALA A 171 -8.82 -7.47 -2.41
CA ALA A 171 -8.87 -6.33 -1.48
C ALA A 171 -10.31 -6.01 -1.10
N ILE A 172 -10.45 -5.42 0.08
CA ILE A 172 -11.73 -4.94 0.58
C ILE A 172 -11.49 -3.66 1.35
N THR A 173 -12.37 -2.69 1.19
CA THR A 173 -12.36 -1.45 1.94
C THR A 173 -13.78 -1.07 2.33
N ALA A 174 -13.93 -0.43 3.47
CA ALA A 174 -15.19 0.09 3.93
C ALA A 174 -15.08 1.60 4.11
N SER A 175 -16.00 2.34 3.52
CA SER A 175 -16.02 3.79 3.61
C SER A 175 -17.44 4.32 3.41
N SER A 176 -17.81 5.31 4.23
CA SER A 176 -19.11 5.98 4.15
C SER A 176 -20.32 5.05 4.23
N GLY A 177 -20.21 3.93 4.96
CA GLY A 177 -21.28 2.93 5.13
C GLY A 177 -21.42 1.94 3.96
N ALA A 178 -20.62 2.10 2.91
CA ALA A 178 -20.52 1.14 1.82
C ALA A 178 -19.24 0.30 1.95
N VAL A 179 -19.30 -0.92 1.45
CA VAL A 179 -18.17 -1.85 1.37
C VAL A 179 -17.85 -2.11 -0.08
N TYR A 180 -16.59 -1.91 -0.46
CA TYR A 180 -16.10 -2.14 -1.80
C TYR A 180 -15.09 -3.29 -1.79
N ALA A 181 -15.21 -4.20 -2.75
CA ALA A 181 -14.33 -5.35 -2.89
C ALA A 181 -13.71 -5.38 -4.29
N ALA A 182 -12.41 -5.68 -4.35
CA ALA A 182 -11.68 -6.01 -5.56
C ALA A 182 -11.68 -7.53 -5.73
N VAL A 183 -12.31 -8.01 -6.80
CA VAL A 183 -12.48 -9.43 -7.08
C VAL A 183 -11.88 -9.78 -8.44
N TRP A 184 -11.18 -10.90 -8.51
CA TRP A 184 -10.68 -11.47 -9.75
C TRP A 184 -11.85 -11.91 -10.64
N GLY A 185 -11.86 -11.46 -11.90
CA GLY A 185 -12.94 -11.78 -12.84
C GLY A 185 -14.30 -11.16 -12.50
N GLY A 186 -14.38 -10.32 -11.47
CA GLY A 186 -15.60 -9.61 -11.06
C GLY A 186 -15.44 -8.09 -11.02
N GLY A 187 -14.25 -7.56 -11.30
CA GLY A 187 -13.97 -6.13 -11.21
C GLY A 187 -14.17 -5.61 -9.78
N VAL A 188 -14.85 -4.46 -9.67
CA VAL A 188 -15.19 -3.87 -8.38
C VAL A 188 -16.63 -4.20 -8.02
N LEU A 189 -16.82 -4.80 -6.84
CA LEU A 189 -18.13 -5.03 -6.25
C LEU A 189 -18.39 -4.03 -5.12
N VAL A 190 -19.64 -3.60 -4.97
CA VAL A 190 -20.07 -2.70 -3.90
C VAL A 190 -21.28 -3.26 -3.16
N ARG A 191 -21.31 -3.06 -1.84
CA ARG A 191 -22.45 -3.29 -0.96
C ARG A 191 -22.79 -1.97 -0.28
N ASP A 192 -23.90 -1.35 -0.65
CA ASP A 192 -24.24 0.02 -0.22
C ASP A 192 -24.74 0.11 1.23
N ALA A 193 -25.23 -1.00 1.78
CA ALA A 193 -25.76 -1.04 3.14
C ALA A 193 -25.66 -2.44 3.77
N PRO A 194 -25.63 -2.55 5.11
CA PRO A 194 -25.75 -3.83 5.80
C PRO A 194 -27.01 -4.58 5.35
N GLY A 195 -26.86 -5.85 4.95
CA GLY A 195 -27.96 -6.68 4.45
C GLY A 195 -28.25 -6.54 2.95
N ALA A 196 -27.71 -5.52 2.25
CA ALA A 196 -27.82 -5.43 0.80
C ALA A 196 -26.96 -6.52 0.11
N PRO A 197 -27.35 -7.02 -1.08
CA PRO A 197 -26.47 -7.85 -1.90
C PRO A 197 -25.31 -7.04 -2.46
N PHE A 198 -24.24 -7.72 -2.89
CA PHE A 198 -23.20 -7.10 -3.70
C PHE A 198 -23.71 -6.85 -5.12
N ARG A 199 -23.36 -5.69 -5.68
CA ARG A 199 -23.61 -5.30 -7.08
C ARG A 199 -22.32 -4.87 -7.76
N GLU A 200 -22.28 -4.94 -9.09
CA GLU A 200 -21.15 -4.44 -9.86
C GLU A 200 -21.07 -2.92 -9.72
N HIS A 201 -19.86 -2.41 -9.56
CA HIS A 201 -19.57 -0.98 -9.57
C HIS A 201 -18.98 -0.57 -10.93
N ARG A 202 -19.67 -0.92 -12.02
CA ARG A 202 -19.24 -0.61 -13.39
C ARG A 202 -19.84 0.71 -13.90
N ASP A 203 -21.14 0.89 -13.69
CA ASP A 203 -21.90 2.10 -14.02
C ASP A 203 -22.69 2.53 -12.77
N PRO A 204 -22.02 3.21 -11.82
CA PRO A 204 -22.62 3.53 -10.52
C PRO A 204 -23.73 4.58 -10.61
N ASP A 205 -23.69 5.46 -11.60
CA ASP A 205 -24.66 6.52 -11.85
C ASP A 205 -25.79 6.10 -12.79
N GLY A 206 -25.64 4.98 -13.52
CA GLY A 206 -26.68 4.44 -14.41
C GLY A 206 -26.85 5.24 -15.70
N GLU A 207 -25.91 6.16 -15.93
CA GLU A 207 -25.86 7.08 -17.06
C GLU A 207 -24.63 6.70 -17.89
N MET A 208 -24.55 5.45 -18.35
CA MET A 208 -23.53 5.06 -19.32
C MET A 208 -23.72 5.91 -20.57
N GLU A 209 -23.02 7.06 -20.61
CA GLU A 209 -22.87 7.85 -21.81
C GLU A 209 -22.20 6.92 -22.83
N LEU A 210 -22.80 6.78 -24.01
CA LEU A 210 -22.22 6.09 -25.15
C LEU A 210 -21.08 7.00 -25.67
N ASP A 211 -20.05 7.18 -24.87
CA ASP A 211 -18.95 8.07 -25.14
C ASP A 211 -18.00 7.35 -26.10
N MET A 212 -17.79 7.91 -27.28
CA MET A 212 -16.85 7.36 -28.27
C MET A 212 -15.38 7.57 -27.86
N PHE A 213 -15.10 7.74 -26.56
CA PHE A 213 -13.78 8.02 -26.01
C PHE A 213 -13.16 6.78 -25.38
N PRO A 214 -11.82 6.70 -25.31
CA PRO A 214 -11.15 5.74 -24.43
C PRO A 214 -11.55 6.02 -22.97
N ASP A 215 -11.68 4.96 -22.15
CA ASP A 215 -11.93 4.98 -20.69
C ASP A 215 -13.37 4.75 -20.16
N ASP A 216 -14.18 3.91 -20.81
CA ASP A 216 -15.52 3.54 -20.31
C ASP A 216 -15.49 2.34 -19.34
N GLY A 217 -15.02 2.58 -18.12
CA GLY A 217 -15.05 1.61 -17.03
C GLY A 217 -13.66 1.28 -16.48
N LEU A 218 -13.60 0.10 -15.85
CA LEU A 218 -12.34 -0.47 -15.38
C LEU A 218 -11.46 -0.85 -16.57
N ILE A 219 -10.15 -0.58 -16.47
CA ILE A 219 -9.16 -0.96 -17.48
C ILE A 219 -9.06 -2.49 -17.62
N HIS A 220 -9.37 -3.22 -16.54
CA HIS A 220 -9.46 -4.67 -16.52
C HIS A 220 -10.37 -5.15 -15.38
N ASP A 221 -11.00 -6.31 -15.57
CA ASP A 221 -11.83 -6.99 -14.56
C ASP A 221 -11.02 -7.72 -13.46
N ILE A 222 -9.70 -7.83 -13.61
CA ILE A 222 -8.79 -8.40 -12.63
C ILE A 222 -8.33 -7.28 -11.71
N THR A 223 -9.08 -7.08 -10.63
CA THR A 223 -8.77 -6.01 -9.65
C THR A 223 -7.99 -6.56 -8.47
N THR A 224 -6.92 -5.85 -8.12
CA THR A 224 -5.95 -6.26 -7.09
C THR A 224 -6.04 -5.41 -5.83
N SER A 225 -6.47 -4.16 -5.98
CA SER A 225 -6.55 -3.21 -4.88
C SER A 225 -7.66 -2.21 -5.11
N ILE A 226 -8.18 -1.67 -4.01
CA ILE A 226 -9.28 -0.71 -4.04
C ILE A 226 -9.09 0.32 -2.94
N ALA A 227 -9.36 1.58 -3.27
CA ALA A 227 -9.40 2.67 -2.31
C ALA A 227 -10.53 3.62 -2.66
N TYR A 228 -11.26 4.08 -1.64
CA TYR A 228 -12.37 5.00 -1.81
C TYR A 228 -12.29 6.10 -0.76
N GLU A 229 -12.27 7.36 -1.21
CA GLU A 229 -12.26 8.53 -0.35
C GLU A 229 -12.95 9.70 -1.06
N ASP A 230 -13.79 10.44 -0.33
CA ASP A 230 -14.47 11.66 -0.79
C ASP A 230 -15.20 11.52 -2.15
N GLY A 231 -15.88 10.39 -2.38
CA GLY A 231 -16.63 10.16 -3.62
C GLY A 231 -15.80 9.67 -4.80
N VAL A 232 -14.48 9.53 -4.64
CA VAL A 232 -13.58 9.04 -5.69
C VAL A 232 -13.18 7.61 -5.38
N LEU A 233 -13.46 6.72 -6.33
CA LEU A 233 -13.00 5.34 -6.31
C LEU A 233 -11.72 5.20 -7.13
N TRP A 234 -10.77 4.46 -6.58
CA TRP A 234 -9.58 3.99 -7.28
C TRP A 234 -9.54 2.47 -7.26
N ALA A 235 -9.32 1.87 -8.42
CA ALA A 235 -9.20 0.43 -8.60
C ALA A 235 -7.86 0.11 -9.27
N GLY A 236 -7.05 -0.70 -8.60
CA GLY A 236 -5.79 -1.21 -9.13
C GLY A 236 -6.03 -2.53 -9.85
N THR A 237 -5.32 -2.74 -10.95
CA THR A 237 -5.35 -4.01 -11.71
C THR A 237 -3.93 -4.49 -11.98
N TYR A 238 -3.78 -5.66 -12.62
CA TYR A 238 -2.49 -6.09 -13.17
C TYR A 238 -2.06 -5.32 -14.45
N PHE A 239 -2.93 -4.45 -14.97
CA PHE A 239 -2.78 -3.82 -16.28
C PHE A 239 -2.93 -2.29 -16.25
N GLY A 240 -2.87 -1.69 -15.05
CA GLY A 240 -3.00 -0.26 -14.85
C GLY A 240 -3.99 0.12 -13.75
N LEU A 241 -4.19 1.43 -13.61
CA LEU A 241 -5.03 2.06 -12.60
C LEU A 241 -6.31 2.60 -13.23
N SER A 242 -7.44 2.38 -12.58
CA SER A 242 -8.70 3.04 -12.93
C SER A 242 -9.17 3.96 -11.81
N ARG A 243 -9.72 5.11 -12.19
CA ARG A 243 -10.32 6.11 -11.32
C ARG A 243 -11.75 6.36 -11.74
N TYR A 244 -12.68 6.36 -10.78
CA TYR A 244 -14.04 6.84 -10.99
C TYR A 244 -14.33 8.01 -10.05
N ASP A 245 -14.82 9.12 -10.58
CA ASP A 245 -15.06 10.35 -9.81
C ASP A 245 -16.53 10.63 -9.48
N GLY A 246 -17.37 9.61 -9.57
CA GLY A 246 -18.81 9.73 -9.40
C GLY A 246 -19.55 10.06 -10.69
N LYS A 247 -18.84 10.28 -11.79
CA LYS A 247 -19.42 10.50 -13.13
C LYS A 247 -18.63 9.81 -14.23
N ARG A 248 -17.30 9.86 -14.18
CA ARG A 248 -16.45 9.39 -15.28
C ARG A 248 -15.36 8.47 -14.79
N TRP A 249 -15.14 7.44 -15.60
CA TRP A 249 -13.97 6.59 -15.51
C TRP A 249 -12.78 7.25 -16.21
N ARG A 250 -11.59 6.99 -15.67
CA ARG A 250 -10.32 7.33 -16.31
C ARG A 250 -9.31 6.25 -15.98
N SER A 251 -8.65 5.70 -17.00
CA SER A 251 -7.57 4.76 -16.82
C SER A 251 -6.20 5.45 -16.94
N TYR A 252 -5.20 4.83 -16.33
CA TYR A 252 -3.81 5.26 -16.36
C TYR A 252 -2.91 4.03 -16.49
N THR A 253 -2.00 4.08 -17.45
CA THR A 253 -0.94 3.08 -17.67
C THR A 253 0.42 3.74 -17.60
N GLN A 254 1.48 2.95 -17.60
CA GLN A 254 2.86 3.44 -17.65
C GLN A 254 3.15 4.26 -18.92
N ASP A 255 2.41 4.02 -20.00
CA ASP A 255 2.61 4.67 -21.30
C ASP A 255 1.99 6.06 -21.37
N ASP A 256 0.81 6.25 -20.76
CA ASP A 256 0.05 7.50 -20.85
C ASP A 256 0.14 8.38 -19.59
N SER A 257 0.73 7.86 -18.52
CA SER A 257 0.76 8.50 -17.21
C SER A 257 2.16 8.51 -16.58
N GLY A 258 2.25 8.99 -15.34
CA GLY A 258 3.49 8.96 -14.58
C GLY A 258 3.64 7.77 -13.65
N ILE A 259 2.72 6.80 -13.65
CA ILE A 259 2.73 5.64 -12.75
C ILE A 259 4.03 4.81 -12.86
N ALA A 260 4.40 4.14 -11.78
CA ALA A 260 5.62 3.36 -11.67
C ALA A 260 5.61 2.12 -12.59
N GLY A 261 4.52 1.38 -12.56
CA GLY A 261 4.28 0.21 -13.40
C GLY A 261 2.78 -0.09 -13.47
N ASP A 262 2.39 -0.95 -14.40
CA ASP A 262 0.99 -1.32 -14.62
C ASP A 262 0.48 -2.37 -13.62
N PHE A 263 1.39 -3.12 -13.00
CA PHE A 263 1.04 -4.12 -12.00
C PHE A 263 0.86 -3.46 -10.63
N ILE A 264 -0.38 -3.23 -10.23
CA ILE A 264 -0.69 -2.53 -8.98
C ILE A 264 -0.88 -3.52 -7.84
N ASN A 265 -0.07 -3.37 -6.79
CA ASN A 265 -0.14 -4.22 -5.59
C ASN A 265 -1.07 -3.64 -4.53
N PHE A 266 -1.04 -2.32 -4.32
CA PHE A 266 -1.80 -1.68 -3.26
C PHE A 266 -2.08 -0.20 -3.53
N LEU A 267 -3.24 0.27 -3.08
CA LEU A 267 -3.68 1.65 -3.15
C LEU A 267 -3.97 2.22 -1.77
N ARG A 268 -3.52 3.45 -1.54
CA ARG A 268 -3.85 4.23 -0.33
C ARG A 268 -4.23 5.65 -0.71
N THR A 269 -5.45 6.04 -0.40
CA THR A 269 -5.87 7.43 -0.54
C THR A 269 -5.54 8.20 0.74
N LYS A 270 -5.24 9.49 0.58
CA LYS A 270 -5.12 10.45 1.67
C LYS A 270 -5.54 11.83 1.17
N GLY A 271 -6.76 12.22 1.50
CA GLY A 271 -7.41 13.38 0.92
C GLY A 271 -7.48 13.23 -0.61
N LYS A 272 -7.03 14.26 -1.35
CA LYS A 272 -7.10 14.24 -2.83
C LYS A 272 -6.01 13.44 -3.52
N ALA A 273 -5.03 12.91 -2.78
CA ALA A 273 -3.92 12.17 -3.35
C ALA A 273 -4.09 10.67 -3.17
N VAL A 274 -3.71 9.91 -4.18
CA VAL A 274 -3.59 8.45 -4.10
C VAL A 274 -2.12 8.06 -4.17
N TRP A 275 -1.74 7.13 -3.31
CA TRP A 275 -0.45 6.46 -3.33
C TRP A 275 -0.64 5.06 -3.90
N ILE A 276 0.23 4.71 -4.83
CA ILE A 276 0.19 3.49 -5.61
C ILE A 276 1.49 2.72 -5.39
N ALA A 277 1.36 1.53 -4.85
CA ALA A 277 2.43 0.54 -4.77
C ALA A 277 2.39 -0.35 -6.02
N THR A 278 3.51 -0.45 -6.74
CA THR A 278 3.64 -1.31 -7.92
C THR A 278 4.89 -2.19 -7.80
N ASP A 279 5.07 -3.09 -8.76
CA ASP A 279 6.28 -3.90 -8.95
C ASP A 279 7.51 -3.08 -9.42
N GLN A 280 7.27 -1.87 -9.94
CA GLN A 280 8.31 -0.98 -10.50
C GLN A 280 8.54 0.32 -9.68
N GLY A 281 7.98 0.41 -8.47
CA GLY A 281 8.22 1.50 -7.52
C GLY A 281 6.97 1.98 -6.80
N VAL A 282 7.07 3.19 -6.24
CA VAL A 282 5.94 3.85 -5.57
C VAL A 282 5.59 5.15 -6.29
N SER A 283 4.31 5.34 -6.56
CA SER A 283 3.78 6.54 -7.22
C SER A 283 2.80 7.27 -6.31
N ARG A 284 2.72 8.58 -6.46
CA ARG A 284 1.71 9.44 -5.87
C ARG A 284 1.10 10.30 -6.96
N PHE A 285 -0.22 10.38 -6.98
CA PHE A 285 -0.96 11.24 -7.90
C PHE A 285 -1.94 12.11 -7.14
N ASP A 286 -1.94 13.41 -7.41
CA ASP A 286 -2.78 14.42 -6.76
C ASP A 286 -3.81 15.05 -7.71
N SER A 287 -4.32 14.25 -8.65
CA SER A 287 -5.24 14.62 -9.76
C SER A 287 -4.61 15.45 -10.88
N ARG A 288 -3.39 16.00 -10.70
CA ARG A 288 -2.72 16.82 -11.71
C ARG A 288 -1.29 16.39 -11.98
N VAL A 289 -0.55 16.06 -10.92
CA VAL A 289 0.88 15.77 -11.01
C VAL A 289 1.20 14.38 -10.49
N TRP A 290 1.92 13.62 -11.30
CA TRP A 290 2.49 12.35 -10.89
C TRP A 290 3.85 12.55 -10.28
N HIS A 291 4.10 11.87 -9.17
CA HIS A 291 5.38 11.81 -8.49
C HIS A 291 5.72 10.34 -8.26
N THR A 292 6.82 9.88 -8.86
CA THR A 292 7.14 8.46 -8.91
C THR A 292 8.57 8.23 -8.46
N TRP A 293 8.72 7.52 -7.35
CA TRP A 293 10.01 7.17 -6.77
C TRP A 293 10.39 5.76 -7.15
N ARG A 294 11.60 5.61 -7.70
CA ARG A 294 12.19 4.32 -8.07
C ARG A 294 13.63 4.25 -7.58
N ARG A 295 14.06 3.07 -7.19
CA ARG A 295 15.47 2.75 -6.98
C ARG A 295 16.15 2.64 -8.35
N LYS A 296 17.34 3.22 -8.46
CA LYS A 296 18.13 3.14 -9.69
C LYS A 296 18.70 1.74 -9.87
N ALA A 297 18.50 1.16 -11.05
CA ALA A 297 19.11 -0.11 -11.40
C ALA A 297 20.64 0.00 -11.42
N GLY A 298 21.33 -0.90 -10.72
CA GLY A 298 22.79 -1.00 -10.75
C GLY A 298 23.58 0.17 -10.12
N ALA A 299 22.91 1.12 -9.46
CA ALA A 299 23.55 2.28 -8.83
C ALA A 299 22.98 2.57 -7.44
N PRO A 300 23.77 3.13 -6.51
CA PRO A 300 23.25 3.63 -5.25
C PRO A 300 22.32 4.82 -5.49
N GLY A 301 21.29 4.93 -4.65
CA GLY A 301 20.31 6.02 -4.69
C GLY A 301 19.03 5.69 -5.45
N ALA A 302 18.29 6.74 -5.75
CA ALA A 302 16.96 6.66 -6.33
C ALA A 302 16.76 7.75 -7.37
N GLU A 303 15.58 7.77 -7.97
CA GLU A 303 15.12 8.84 -8.84
C GLU A 303 13.69 9.23 -8.49
N LEU A 304 13.40 10.53 -8.67
CA LEU A 304 12.04 11.02 -8.72
C LEU A 304 11.72 11.40 -10.17
N GLN A 305 10.72 10.73 -10.72
CA GLN A 305 10.03 11.16 -11.92
C GLN A 305 8.85 12.06 -11.54
N VAL A 306 8.71 13.19 -12.23
CA VAL A 306 7.56 14.09 -12.13
C VAL A 306 6.93 14.24 -13.51
N VAL A 307 5.63 13.97 -13.62
CA VAL A 307 4.86 14.17 -14.86
C VAL A 307 3.72 15.15 -14.61
N GLU A 308 3.73 16.28 -15.32
CA GLU A 308 2.68 17.31 -15.28
C GLU A 308 2.41 17.80 -16.70
N GLY A 309 1.14 17.80 -17.13
CA GLY A 309 0.75 18.31 -18.45
C GLY A 309 1.50 17.68 -19.63
N GLY A 310 1.80 16.37 -19.55
CA GLY A 310 2.57 15.63 -20.55
C GLY A 310 4.09 15.86 -20.50
N THR A 311 4.58 16.77 -19.67
CA THR A 311 6.02 17.00 -19.49
C THR A 311 6.56 16.06 -18.44
N LYS A 312 7.54 15.23 -18.82
CA LYS A 312 8.25 14.32 -17.93
C LYS A 312 9.60 14.90 -17.53
N THR A 313 9.86 15.00 -16.23
CA THR A 313 11.16 15.35 -15.66
C THR A 313 11.63 14.24 -14.74
N VAL A 314 12.93 13.95 -14.76
CA VAL A 314 13.53 12.93 -13.89
C VAL A 314 14.74 13.55 -13.20
N ARG A 315 14.83 13.38 -11.89
CA ARG A 315 16.01 13.81 -11.13
C ARG A 315 16.54 12.70 -10.24
N ALA A 316 17.86 12.65 -10.13
CA ALA A 316 18.56 11.75 -9.21
C ALA A 316 18.31 12.18 -7.75
N LEU A 317 18.12 11.20 -6.87
CA LEU A 317 18.03 11.35 -5.43
C LEU A 317 19.13 10.53 -4.75
N ALA A 318 19.63 11.03 -3.62
CA ALA A 318 20.59 10.29 -2.79
C ALA A 318 20.00 8.99 -2.22
N ALA A 319 18.71 8.99 -1.92
CA ALA A 319 17.98 7.88 -1.33
C ALA A 319 16.52 7.90 -1.78
N GLY A 320 15.85 6.77 -1.63
CA GLY A 320 14.45 6.53 -2.02
C GLY A 320 13.98 5.18 -1.48
N PRO A 321 12.99 4.54 -2.12
CA PRO A 321 12.50 3.24 -1.67
C PRO A 321 13.62 2.19 -1.73
N LEU A 322 13.57 1.25 -0.79
CA LEU A 322 14.54 0.16 -0.68
C LEU A 322 14.54 -0.77 -1.88
N SER A 323 13.41 -0.93 -2.54
CA SER A 323 13.25 -1.73 -3.74
C SER A 323 12.18 -1.14 -4.63
N ASN A 324 12.15 -1.57 -5.88
CA ASN A 324 11.07 -1.25 -6.80
C ASN A 324 9.86 -2.17 -6.59
N GLU A 325 10.05 -3.35 -6.02
CA GLU A 325 8.96 -4.25 -5.64
C GLU A 325 8.29 -3.72 -4.37
N VAL A 326 7.21 -2.94 -4.53
CA VAL A 326 6.46 -2.32 -3.44
C VAL A 326 5.14 -3.05 -3.24
N PHE A 327 4.91 -3.57 -2.04
CA PHE A 327 3.70 -4.33 -1.73
C PHE A 327 2.61 -3.50 -1.07
N SER A 328 2.99 -2.51 -0.25
CA SER A 328 2.05 -1.69 0.51
C SER A 328 2.67 -0.34 0.87
N VAL A 329 1.84 0.68 1.01
CA VAL A 329 2.24 2.02 1.44
C VAL A 329 1.22 2.61 2.38
N ASP A 330 1.68 3.23 3.47
CA ASP A 330 0.80 4.01 4.35
C ASP A 330 1.50 5.27 4.86
N LEU A 331 0.71 6.24 5.32
CA LEU A 331 1.18 7.55 5.75
C LEU A 331 0.75 7.82 7.18
N ASP A 332 1.70 8.16 8.02
CA ASP A 332 1.38 8.54 9.39
C ASP A 332 0.73 9.93 9.49
N ARG A 333 0.32 10.33 10.70
CA ARG A 333 -0.30 11.65 10.94
C ARG A 333 0.65 12.83 10.70
N ARG A 334 1.96 12.60 10.68
CA ARG A 334 2.99 13.61 10.44
C ARG A 334 3.28 13.80 8.94
N GLY A 335 2.77 12.88 8.12
CA GLY A 335 2.98 12.87 6.67
C GLY A 335 4.14 11.97 6.25
N ASP A 336 4.79 11.27 7.17
CA ASP A 336 5.86 10.33 6.83
C ASP A 336 5.25 9.15 6.08
N ALA A 337 5.91 8.73 5.00
CA ALA A 337 5.50 7.58 4.21
C ALA A 337 6.26 6.33 4.65
N TRP A 338 5.53 5.25 4.82
CA TRP A 338 6.04 3.93 5.13
C TRP A 338 5.79 3.03 3.93
N VAL A 339 6.86 2.49 3.35
CA VAL A 339 6.82 1.75 2.07
C VAL A 339 7.36 0.35 2.30
N ALA A 340 6.48 -0.64 2.24
CA ALA A 340 6.78 -2.05 2.44
C ALA A 340 7.32 -2.66 1.13
N THR A 341 8.49 -3.30 1.18
CA THR A 341 9.17 -3.86 0.01
C THR A 341 9.73 -5.26 0.27
N ASP A 342 10.22 -5.93 -0.78
CA ASP A 342 10.90 -7.22 -0.68
C ASP A 342 12.27 -7.17 0.03
N LEU A 343 12.83 -5.97 0.20
CA LEU A 343 14.12 -5.73 0.85
C LEU A 343 14.02 -5.10 2.24
N GLY A 344 12.83 -4.72 2.70
CA GLY A 344 12.60 -4.17 4.03
C GLY A 344 11.45 -3.16 4.06
N LEU A 345 11.44 -2.35 5.11
CA LEU A 345 10.54 -1.21 5.24
C LEU A 345 11.32 0.09 5.04
N SER A 346 10.88 0.89 4.07
CA SER A 346 11.42 2.24 3.85
C SER A 346 10.59 3.25 4.62
N HIS A 347 11.23 4.15 5.38
CA HIS A 347 10.57 5.23 6.10
C HIS A 347 11.01 6.57 5.53
N ALA A 348 10.13 7.21 4.76
CA ALA A 348 10.36 8.52 4.17
C ALA A 348 9.83 9.61 5.11
N ILE A 349 10.74 10.39 5.69
CA ILE A 349 10.38 11.42 6.69
C ILE A 349 9.96 12.68 5.96
N ALA A 350 8.75 13.15 6.20
CA ALA A 350 8.20 14.32 5.50
C ALA A 350 8.95 15.60 5.86
N ARG A 351 9.18 16.45 4.86
CA ARG A 351 9.70 17.80 5.08
C ARG A 351 8.67 18.65 5.81
N ARG A 352 9.09 19.25 6.92
CA ARG A 352 8.26 20.20 7.67
C ARG A 352 8.56 21.62 7.19
N LYS A 353 7.53 22.33 6.71
CA LYS A 353 7.67 23.77 6.39
C LYS A 353 8.02 24.52 7.69
N GLY A 354 9.22 25.11 7.76
CA GLY A 354 9.65 26.00 8.84
C GLY A 354 10.65 25.45 9.85
N GLN A 355 11.22 24.25 9.67
CA GLN A 355 12.40 23.82 10.44
C GLN A 355 13.67 24.05 9.61
N PRO A 356 14.66 24.82 10.10
CA PRO A 356 15.96 24.93 9.43
C PRO A 356 16.59 23.53 9.36
N GLU A 357 17.28 23.23 8.26
CA GLU A 357 18.02 21.98 8.06
C GLU A 357 18.77 21.63 9.33
N ALA A 358 18.32 20.59 10.04
CA ALA A 358 18.94 20.20 11.29
C ALA A 358 20.40 19.83 10.99
N ALA A 359 21.30 20.62 11.56
CA ALA A 359 22.73 20.52 11.40
C ALA A 359 23.19 19.06 11.38
N ARG A 360 23.93 18.71 10.33
CA ARG A 360 24.72 17.47 10.23
C ARG A 360 25.41 17.24 11.58
N ARG A 361 24.91 16.29 12.36
CA ARG A 361 25.68 15.73 13.48
C ARG A 361 26.75 14.85 12.84
N THR A 362 27.88 15.48 12.55
CA THR A 362 29.14 14.82 12.29
C THR A 362 29.44 13.92 13.48
N ALA A 363 29.53 12.61 13.25
CA ALA A 363 30.14 11.70 14.20
C ALA A 363 31.63 12.06 14.29
N GLN A 364 32.07 12.42 15.50
CA GLN A 364 33.44 12.17 15.95
C GLN A 364 33.44 10.85 16.71
#